data_AF-A0A927F8J3-F1
#
_entry.id   AF-A0A927F8J3-F1
#
_cell.length_a   1.000
_cell.length_b   1.000
_cell.length_c   1.000
_cell.angle_alpha   90.00
_cell.angle_beta   90.00
_cell.angle_gamma   90.00
#
_symmetry.space_group_name_H-M   'P 1'
#
loop_
_entity.id
_entity.type
_entity.pdbx_description
1 polymer ?
#
loop_
_entity_poly.entity_id
_entity_poly.type
_entity_poly.pdbx_seq_one_letter_code
_entity_poly.pdbx_strand_id
1 'polypeptide(L)'
;MANKHEYNKNPEHDQMSSNANEDRFDANEEHPSPEDSRPLPPLGLDDLQRQILELHEKMDEAIRIMSTIALNSNSDGDLIDLKQAIKVLGISRSTVTRRAKKGDLPARRVKRNKYYKWYFSKKEIEEYLEDCY
;
A
#
# COMPACT_ATOMS: atom_id res chain seq x y z
N MET A 1 6.68 -31.68 25.78
CA MET A 1 7.90 -30.86 25.62
C MET A 1 7.52 -29.42 25.94
N ALA A 2 7.88 -28.93 27.12
CA ALA A 2 7.48 -27.62 27.63
C ALA A 2 8.59 -26.59 27.32
N ASN A 3 8.26 -25.54 26.58
CA ASN A 3 9.20 -24.46 26.26
C ASN A 3 9.16 -23.38 27.35
N LYS A 4 10.34 -23.15 27.93
CA LYS A 4 10.64 -22.19 28.99
C LYS A 4 10.60 -20.77 28.42
N HIS A 5 9.93 -19.84 29.09
CA HIS A 5 10.08 -18.41 28.87
C HIS A 5 11.15 -17.88 29.84
N GLU A 6 12.25 -17.37 29.28
CA GLU A 6 13.32 -16.73 30.01
C GLU A 6 13.06 -15.21 30.05
N TYR A 7 12.88 -14.68 31.27
CA TYR A 7 12.76 -13.25 31.52
C TYR A 7 14.16 -12.63 31.55
N ASN A 8 14.43 -11.67 30.65
CA ASN A 8 15.65 -10.89 30.69
C ASN A 8 15.41 -9.59 31.51
N LYS A 9 15.96 -9.55 32.72
CA LYS A 9 16.05 -8.35 33.57
C LYS A 9 17.49 -7.84 33.51
N ASN A 10 17.70 -6.67 32.93
CA ASN A 10 18.91 -5.87 33.19
C ASN A 10 18.52 -4.60 33.94
N PRO A 11 18.85 -4.48 35.24
CA PRO A 11 19.06 -3.20 35.87
C PRO A 11 20.50 -2.75 35.63
N GLU A 12 20.75 -1.44 35.70
CA GLU A 12 22.03 -0.76 35.98
C GLU A 12 22.20 0.44 35.06
N HIS A 13 22.11 1.64 35.63
CA HIS A 13 23.29 2.49 35.76
C HIS A 13 22.98 3.67 36.69
N ASP A 14 23.19 3.43 37.98
CA ASP A 14 23.71 4.44 38.89
C ASP A 14 25.16 4.70 38.44
N GLN A 15 25.57 5.94 38.18
CA GLN A 15 26.90 6.46 38.53
C GLN A 15 26.87 8.00 38.56
N MET A 16 26.98 8.51 39.79
CA MET A 16 27.51 9.82 40.11
C MET A 16 28.94 9.97 39.56
N SER A 17 29.30 11.16 39.10
CA SER A 17 30.37 11.97 39.73
C SER A 17 30.71 13.19 38.88
N SER A 18 30.48 14.34 39.51
CA SER A 18 31.42 15.45 39.69
C SER A 18 32.47 15.68 38.62
N ASN A 19 32.49 16.89 38.07
CA ASN A 19 33.74 17.65 38.00
C ASN A 19 33.46 19.14 38.03
N ALA A 20 34.01 19.75 39.08
CA ALA A 20 34.15 21.18 39.25
C ALA A 20 35.14 21.70 38.22
N ASN A 21 34.80 22.81 37.58
CA ASN A 21 35.76 23.74 36.99
C ASN A 21 35.25 25.15 37.29
N GLU A 22 35.81 25.73 38.35
CA GLU A 22 35.81 27.16 38.59
C GLU A 22 36.81 27.77 37.60
N ASP A 23 36.30 28.42 36.55
CA ASP A 23 37.13 29.25 35.68
C ASP A 23 36.63 30.69 35.72
N ARG A 24 37.60 31.58 35.90
CA ARG A 24 37.46 33.03 36.13
C ARG A 24 36.79 33.68 34.93
N PHE A 25 35.63 34.30 35.14
CA PHE A 25 35.05 35.22 34.16
C PHE A 25 35.43 36.65 34.52
N ASP A 26 36.32 37.21 33.70
CA ASP A 26 36.62 38.64 33.63
C ASP A 26 35.34 39.41 33.27
N ALA A 27 34.97 40.32 34.17
CA ALA A 27 33.88 41.26 33.99
C ALA A 27 34.32 42.35 33.00
N ASN A 28 34.08 42.14 31.71
CA ASN A 28 33.98 43.18 30.68
C ASN A 28 33.31 42.59 29.42
N GLU A 29 32.07 42.12 29.56
CA GLU A 29 31.20 41.95 28.38
C GLU A 29 30.44 43.26 28.17
N GLU A 30 30.94 44.07 27.25
CA GLU A 30 30.17 45.15 26.63
C GLU A 30 28.88 44.54 26.06
N HIS A 31 27.74 44.83 26.70
CA HIS A 31 26.43 44.43 26.20
C HIS A 31 26.21 45.03 24.80
N PRO A 32 26.10 44.22 23.73
CA PRO A 32 25.67 44.73 22.44
C PRO A 32 24.20 45.15 22.55
N SER A 33 23.93 46.39 22.12
CA SER A 33 22.62 47.04 22.08
C SER A 33 21.53 46.10 21.51
N PRO A 34 20.30 46.08 22.07
CA PRO A 34 19.23 45.14 21.66
C PRO A 34 18.65 45.41 20.26
N GLU A 35 19.14 46.42 19.54
CA GLU A 35 18.56 46.88 18.26
C GLU A 35 19.17 46.23 17.01
N ASP A 36 20.24 45.43 17.14
CA ASP A 36 20.85 44.71 16.00
C ASP A 36 20.35 43.26 15.89
N SER A 37 19.11 43.01 16.32
CA SER A 37 18.37 41.81 15.93
C SER A 37 17.94 41.92 14.47
N ARG A 38 18.89 41.92 13.55
CA ARG A 38 18.58 41.68 12.14
C ARG A 38 17.94 40.29 12.08
N PRO A 39 16.74 40.15 11.50
CA PRO A 39 16.15 38.83 11.32
C PRO A 39 17.18 37.98 10.58
N LEU A 40 17.55 36.85 11.17
CA LEU A 40 18.47 35.91 10.54
C LEU A 40 17.92 35.61 9.14
N PRO A 41 18.77 35.60 8.09
CA PRO A 41 18.33 35.13 6.80
C PRO A 41 17.77 33.72 7.02
N PRO A 42 16.57 33.40 6.48
CA PRO A 42 16.05 32.06 6.63
C PRO A 42 17.13 31.10 6.14
N LEU A 43 17.59 30.22 7.05
CA LEU A 43 18.40 29.05 6.72
C LEU A 43 17.74 28.40 5.50
N GLY A 44 18.53 27.87 4.54
CA GLY A 44 18.11 27.31 3.25
C GLY A 44 17.14 26.13 3.31
N LEU A 45 16.06 26.29 4.08
CA LEU A 45 14.84 25.52 4.15
C LEU A 45 14.18 25.50 2.78
N ASP A 46 14.39 26.51 1.93
CA ASP A 46 13.79 26.56 0.60
C ASP A 46 14.20 25.36 -0.26
N ASP A 47 15.48 24.97 -0.24
CA ASP A 47 15.96 23.83 -1.04
C ASP A 47 15.50 22.50 -0.46
N LEU A 48 15.46 22.37 0.87
CA LEU A 48 14.96 21.17 1.54
C LEU A 48 13.44 21.03 1.36
N GLN A 49 12.69 22.13 1.48
CA GLN A 49 11.25 22.18 1.23
C GLN A 49 10.93 21.88 -0.24
N ARG A 50 11.75 22.38 -1.18
CA ARG A 50 11.64 22.01 -2.61
C ARG A 50 11.87 20.52 -2.84
N GLN A 51 12.90 19.93 -2.22
CA GLN A 51 13.13 18.48 -2.30
C GLN A 51 11.97 17.68 -1.68
N ILE A 52 11.40 18.14 -0.56
CA ILE A 52 10.24 17.49 0.09
C ILE A 52 9.01 17.57 -0.83
N LEU A 53 8.75 18.72 -1.45
CA LEU A 53 7.67 18.88 -2.43
C LEU A 53 7.85 17.96 -3.65
N GLU A 54 9.07 17.90 -4.19
CA GLU A 54 9.39 17.03 -5.33
C GLU A 54 9.24 15.54 -4.97
N LEU A 55 9.62 15.14 -3.75
CA LEU A 55 9.43 13.77 -3.27
C LEU A 55 7.95 13.43 -3.08
N HIS A 56 7.12 14.37 -2.59
CA HIS A 56 5.68 14.17 -2.49
C HIS A 56 5.03 14.00 -3.85
N GLU A 57 5.38 14.83 -4.83
CA GLU A 57 4.86 14.71 -6.19
C GLU A 57 5.24 13.37 -6.84
N LYS A 58 6.50 12.94 -6.68
CA LYS A 58 6.98 11.62 -7.13
C LYS A 58 6.25 10.48 -6.43
N MET A 59 5.93 10.64 -5.14
CA MET A 59 5.19 9.64 -4.38
C MET A 59 3.73 9.56 -4.83
N ASP A 60 3.06 10.68 -5.10
CA ASP A 60 1.70 10.70 -5.63
C ASP A 60 1.64 10.09 -7.04
N GLU A 61 2.63 10.37 -7.88
CA GLU A 61 2.76 9.72 -9.19
C GLU A 61 2.99 8.22 -9.05
N ALA A 62 3.86 7.79 -8.13
CA ALA A 62 4.09 6.38 -7.83
C ALA A 62 2.82 5.70 -7.31
N ILE A 63 2.04 6.36 -6.43
CA ILE A 63 0.74 5.87 -5.95
C ILE A 63 -0.24 5.74 -7.12
N ARG A 64 -0.28 6.70 -8.03
CA ARG A 64 -1.14 6.64 -9.22
C ARG A 64 -0.74 5.52 -10.16
N ILE A 65 0.55 5.32 -10.40
CA ILE A 65 1.09 4.23 -11.21
C ILE A 65 0.80 2.88 -10.54
N MET A 66 1.09 2.74 -9.23
CA MET A 66 0.79 1.53 -8.47
C MET A 66 -0.71 1.24 -8.41
N SER A 67 -1.57 2.26 -8.29
CA SER A 67 -3.02 2.12 -8.35
C SER A 67 -3.47 1.67 -9.74
N THR A 68 -2.91 2.26 -10.80
CA THR A 68 -3.19 1.88 -12.19
C THR A 68 -2.74 0.44 -12.47
N ILE A 69 -1.55 0.08 -12.00
CA ILE A 69 -1.03 -1.28 -12.08
C ILE A 69 -1.91 -2.21 -11.27
N ALA A 70 -2.29 -1.90 -10.03
CA ALA A 70 -3.18 -2.74 -9.20
C ALA A 70 -4.57 -2.92 -9.83
N LEU A 71 -5.13 -1.87 -10.45
CA LEU A 71 -6.38 -1.96 -11.21
C LEU A 71 -6.24 -2.83 -12.46
N ASN A 72 -5.07 -2.81 -13.10
CA ASN A 72 -4.77 -3.62 -14.29
C ASN A 72 -4.23 -5.04 -13.98
N SER A 73 -3.69 -5.26 -12.78
CA SER A 73 -3.13 -6.53 -12.29
C SER A 73 -4.08 -7.29 -11.38
N ASN A 74 -5.31 -6.79 -11.22
CA ASN A 74 -6.48 -7.62 -10.92
C ASN A 74 -6.83 -8.50 -12.14
N SER A 75 -5.90 -9.40 -12.44
CA SER A 75 -6.08 -10.61 -13.26
C SER A 75 -6.98 -11.64 -12.55
N ASP A 76 -8.02 -11.12 -11.88
CA ASP A 76 -9.23 -11.77 -11.35
C ASP A 76 -10.50 -11.14 -12.00
N GLY A 77 -10.34 -10.24 -12.97
CA GLY A 77 -11.29 -9.14 -13.22
C GLY A 77 -12.19 -9.19 -14.46
N ASP A 78 -12.02 -10.11 -15.42
CA ASP A 78 -12.96 -10.22 -16.54
C ASP A 78 -14.06 -11.24 -16.22
N LEU A 79 -14.93 -10.88 -15.26
CA LEU A 79 -16.17 -11.61 -15.03
C LEU A 79 -17.11 -11.36 -16.22
N ILE A 80 -17.11 -12.30 -17.15
CA ILE A 80 -17.97 -12.24 -18.32
C ILE A 80 -19.35 -12.78 -17.98
N ASP A 81 -20.38 -12.17 -18.59
CA ASP A 81 -21.74 -12.65 -18.40
C ASP A 81 -22.05 -13.84 -19.31
N LEU A 82 -23.19 -14.48 -19.06
CA LEU A 82 -23.65 -15.64 -19.84
C LEU A 82 -23.65 -15.40 -21.36
N LYS A 83 -23.90 -14.18 -21.85
CA LYS A 83 -23.91 -13.90 -23.30
C LYS A 83 -22.48 -13.93 -23.86
N GLN A 84 -21.54 -13.37 -23.13
CA GLN A 84 -20.13 -13.38 -23.52
C GLN A 84 -19.56 -14.80 -23.41
N ALA A 85 -19.89 -15.55 -22.34
CA ALA A 85 -19.47 -16.94 -22.18
C ALA A 85 -19.93 -17.84 -23.35
N ILE A 86 -21.15 -17.61 -23.87
CA ILE A 86 -21.65 -18.32 -25.08
C ILE A 86 -20.77 -18.03 -26.30
N LYS A 87 -20.33 -16.79 -26.47
CA LYS A 87 -19.48 -16.40 -27.61
C LYS A 87 -18.10 -17.04 -27.53
N VAL A 88 -17.50 -17.04 -26.33
CA VAL A 88 -16.17 -17.61 -26.10
C VAL A 88 -16.21 -19.13 -26.26
N LEU A 89 -17.17 -19.80 -25.63
CA LEU A 89 -17.26 -21.27 -25.67
C LEU A 89 -17.83 -21.81 -26.99
N GLY A 90 -18.47 -20.98 -27.82
CA GLY A 90 -19.10 -21.40 -29.07
C GLY A 90 -20.29 -22.38 -28.90
N ILE A 91 -20.85 -22.52 -27.70
CA ILE A 91 -21.92 -23.47 -27.38
C ILE A 91 -23.24 -22.78 -27.01
N SER A 92 -24.34 -23.53 -27.12
CA SER A 92 -25.67 -23.00 -26.81
C SER A 92 -25.83 -22.56 -25.35
N ARG A 93 -26.68 -21.55 -25.13
CA ARG A 93 -27.01 -21.02 -23.80
C ARG A 93 -27.47 -22.11 -22.82
N SER A 94 -28.32 -23.03 -23.27
CA SER A 94 -28.82 -24.13 -22.45
C SER A 94 -27.69 -25.02 -21.96
N THR A 95 -26.73 -25.35 -22.84
CA THR A 95 -25.54 -26.12 -22.50
C THR A 95 -24.66 -25.39 -21.49
N VAL A 96 -24.37 -24.10 -21.69
CA VAL A 96 -23.59 -23.30 -20.71
C VAL A 96 -24.25 -23.32 -19.34
N THR A 97 -25.56 -23.02 -19.27
CA THR A 97 -26.27 -23.01 -17.98
C THR A 97 -26.36 -24.38 -17.32
N ARG A 98 -26.47 -25.47 -18.10
CA ARG A 98 -26.47 -26.84 -17.57
C ARG A 98 -25.11 -27.18 -16.97
N ARG A 99 -24.02 -26.90 -17.69
CA ARG A 99 -22.64 -27.14 -17.20
C ARG A 99 -22.32 -26.28 -15.97
N ALA A 100 -22.70 -25.01 -15.97
CA ALA A 100 -22.56 -24.12 -14.81
C ALA A 100 -23.31 -24.63 -13.57
N LYS A 101 -24.55 -25.13 -13.74
CA LYS A 101 -25.32 -25.73 -12.64
C LYS A 101 -24.73 -27.03 -12.12
N LYS A 102 -24.12 -27.82 -13.01
CA LYS A 102 -23.48 -29.09 -12.67
C LYS A 102 -22.11 -28.91 -12.00
N GLY A 103 -21.48 -27.74 -12.18
CA GLY A 103 -20.14 -27.43 -11.67
C GLY A 103 -19.02 -27.73 -12.66
N ASP A 104 -19.36 -28.17 -13.88
CA ASP A 104 -18.38 -28.46 -14.94
C ASP A 104 -17.77 -27.16 -15.52
N LEU A 105 -18.39 -26.00 -15.29
CA LEU A 105 -17.87 -24.69 -15.68
C LEU A 105 -17.75 -23.80 -14.44
N PRO A 106 -16.64 -23.08 -14.28
CA PRO A 106 -16.42 -22.17 -13.17
C PRO A 106 -17.34 -20.96 -13.32
N ALA A 107 -18.45 -20.99 -12.57
CA ALA A 107 -19.53 -20.02 -12.70
C ALA A 107 -19.96 -19.51 -11.32
N ARG A 108 -20.01 -18.19 -11.18
CA ARG A 108 -20.49 -17.50 -9.99
C ARG A 108 -21.94 -17.04 -10.20
N ARG A 109 -22.82 -17.49 -9.30
CA ARG A 109 -24.22 -17.02 -9.28
C ARG A 109 -24.35 -15.81 -8.37
N VAL A 110 -24.61 -14.65 -8.95
CA VAL A 110 -24.76 -13.39 -8.20
C VAL A 110 -26.23 -13.01 -8.15
N LYS A 111 -26.74 -12.72 -6.94
CA LYS A 111 -28.09 -12.18 -6.75
C LYS A 111 -28.08 -10.69 -7.03
N ARG A 112 -28.94 -10.23 -7.93
CA ARG A 112 -29.17 -8.80 -8.22
C ARG A 112 -30.66 -8.54 -8.10
N ASN A 113 -31.06 -7.86 -7.02
CA ASN A 113 -32.45 -7.61 -6.64
C ASN A 113 -33.25 -8.93 -6.50
N LYS A 114 -34.31 -9.12 -7.29
CA LYS A 114 -35.16 -10.32 -7.30
C LYS A 114 -34.64 -11.45 -8.21
N TYR A 115 -33.57 -11.23 -8.96
CA TYR A 115 -33.08 -12.17 -9.97
C TYR A 115 -31.65 -12.65 -9.70
N TYR A 116 -31.31 -13.81 -10.25
CA TYR A 116 -29.94 -14.34 -10.25
C TYR A 116 -29.33 -14.23 -11.63
N LYS A 117 -28.09 -13.76 -11.70
CA LYS A 117 -27.30 -13.71 -12.93
C LYS A 117 -26.04 -14.57 -12.77
N TRP A 118 -25.68 -15.27 -13.85
CA TRP A 118 -24.45 -16.05 -13.92
C TRP A 118 -23.33 -15.19 -14.49
N TYR A 119 -22.19 -15.28 -13.84
CA TYR A 119 -20.93 -14.69 -14.24
C TYR A 119 -19.87 -15.78 -14.28
N PHE A 120 -18.90 -15.62 -15.16
CA PHE A 120 -17.85 -16.60 -15.40
C PHE A 120 -16.52 -15.87 -15.44
N SER A 121 -15.46 -16.47 -14.91
CA SER A 121 -14.12 -15.93 -15.16
C SER A 121 -13.76 -16.22 -16.62
N LYS A 122 -13.38 -15.19 -17.35
CA LYS A 122 -12.90 -15.34 -18.72
C LYS A 122 -11.68 -16.27 -18.78
N LYS A 123 -10.73 -16.07 -17.86
CA LYS A 123 -9.50 -16.86 -17.75
C LYS A 123 -9.80 -18.34 -17.57
N GLU A 124 -10.64 -18.68 -16.59
CA GLU A 124 -10.95 -20.09 -16.32
C GLU A 124 -11.75 -20.75 -17.46
N ILE A 125 -12.54 -19.98 -18.22
CA ILE A 125 -13.21 -20.48 -19.44
C ILE A 125 -12.22 -20.75 -20.57
N GLU A 126 -11.21 -19.89 -20.74
CA GLU A 126 -10.17 -20.05 -21.75
C GLU A 126 -9.28 -21.26 -21.41
N GLU A 127 -8.85 -21.40 -20.15
CA GLU A 127 -8.12 -22.59 -19.67
C GLU A 127 -8.93 -23.88 -19.89
N TYR A 128 -10.23 -23.87 -19.62
CA TYR A 128 -11.11 -25.01 -19.86
C TYR A 128 -11.18 -25.42 -21.35
N LEU A 129 -11.04 -24.47 -22.28
CA LEU A 129 -10.99 -24.77 -23.71
C LEU A 129 -9.68 -25.41 -24.12
N GLU A 130 -8.56 -24.99 -23.51
CA GLU A 130 -7.24 -25.59 -23.73
C GLU A 130 -7.19 -27.04 -23.23
N ASP A 131 -7.83 -27.37 -22.11
CA ASP A 131 -7.88 -28.75 -21.59
C ASP A 131 -8.75 -29.71 -22.43
N CYS A 132 -9.61 -29.18 -23.30
CA CYS A 132 -10.55 -29.97 -24.10
C CYS A 132 -10.04 -30.30 -25.53
N TYR A 133 -8.91 -29.72 -25.96
CA TYR A 133 -8.36 -29.84 -27.32
C TYR A 133 -6.90 -30.29 -27.30
#